data_AF-S9PC78-F1
#
_entry.id   AF-S9PC78-F1
#
_cell.length_a   1.000
_cell.length_b   1.000
_cell.length_c   1.000
_cell.angle_alpha   90.00
_cell.angle_beta   90.00
_cell.angle_gamma   90.00
#
_symmetry.space_group_name_H-M   'P 1'
#
loop_
_entity.id
_entity.type
_entity.pdbx_description
1 polymer ?
#
loop_
_entity_poly.entity_id
_entity_poly.type
_entity_poly.pdbx_seq_one_letter_code
_entity_poly.pdbx_strand_id
1 'polypeptide(L)'
;MKRGMIQALLAVVLTLVGRVDEALAGPPNEQHTLIVVDGSGSMAAVRTDGTTRFQEAIRRAKQLVSAPMGINRYFSIWMFHGSTYTSVQAFQDPATTLNTLNQMTLPGGSTPLAHAVCDAVDVLLAYKKGDPAVVATKVLHLVSDGEENSTPSSAQCYGPPSATDFPNLTPNSWEWKVRNKLRTGKPDGSGAGGLPVVLDVTVLNGYVSFAGTGSSVPEFSEKGELVASRSVANMANFFSFLQGLSAETGGSYTTIVDSRPAPVFGDTNQDYCVDATDYNLVLNNYGFTVPPANPAADLNLDNVVDYYDYMLVVNNQGQGSGCGTTSSFVK
;
A
#
# COMPACT_ATOMS: atom_id res chain seq x y z
N MET A 1 -56.11 -43.63 13.95
CA MET A 1 -56.24 -42.43 13.09
C MET A 1 -54.98 -41.57 13.27
N LYS A 2 -54.08 -41.56 12.28
CA LYS A 2 -52.84 -40.77 12.27
C LYS A 2 -53.09 -39.46 11.52
N ARG A 3 -53.21 -38.35 12.24
CA ARG A 3 -53.20 -36.97 11.71
C ARG A 3 -52.20 -36.19 12.55
N GLY A 4 -50.98 -35.99 12.06
CA GLY A 4 -49.99 -35.24 12.84
C GLY A 4 -48.58 -35.15 12.24
N MET A 5 -48.42 -35.32 10.93
CA MET A 5 -47.07 -35.34 10.31
C MET A 5 -47.01 -34.66 8.94
N ILE A 6 -47.90 -33.71 8.66
CA ILE A 6 -47.98 -33.02 7.35
C ILE A 6 -47.72 -31.50 7.46
N GLN A 7 -47.60 -30.91 8.65
CA GLN A 7 -47.38 -29.46 8.81
C GLN A 7 -45.91 -29.02 9.04
N ALA A 8 -44.97 -29.95 9.19
CA ALA A 8 -43.56 -29.60 9.43
C ALA A 8 -42.71 -29.49 8.15
N LEU A 9 -43.24 -29.81 6.96
CA LEU A 9 -42.47 -29.80 5.70
C LEU A 9 -42.63 -28.52 4.86
N LEU A 10 -43.56 -27.63 5.20
CA LEU A 10 -43.83 -26.42 4.39
C LEU A 10 -43.06 -25.16 4.84
N ALA A 11 -42.36 -25.20 5.97
CA ALA A 11 -41.64 -24.03 6.51
C ALA A 11 -40.12 -24.01 6.22
N VAL A 12 -39.59 -25.03 5.53
CA VAL A 12 -38.14 -25.15 5.24
C VAL A 12 -37.81 -24.84 3.77
N VAL A 13 -38.81 -24.69 2.89
CA VAL A 13 -38.58 -24.43 1.45
C VAL A 13 -38.49 -22.91 1.13
N LEU A 14 -38.82 -22.02 2.07
CA LEU A 14 -38.89 -20.57 1.83
C LEU A 14 -37.70 -19.76 2.38
N THR A 15 -36.58 -20.39 2.72
CA THR A 15 -35.34 -19.68 3.12
C THR A 15 -34.18 -19.86 2.12
N LEU A 16 -34.40 -20.53 1.00
CA LEU A 16 -33.38 -20.75 -0.05
C LEU A 16 -33.43 -19.77 -1.24
N VAL A 17 -34.35 -18.80 -1.25
CA VAL A 17 -34.55 -17.89 -2.41
C VAL A 17 -33.88 -16.51 -2.21
N GLY A 18 -33.13 -16.30 -1.13
CA GLY A 18 -32.78 -14.96 -0.67
C GLY A 18 -31.33 -14.49 -0.79
N ARG A 19 -30.51 -14.94 -1.77
CA ARG A 19 -29.17 -14.32 -2.06
C ARG A 19 -28.68 -14.56 -3.50
N VAL A 20 -29.49 -14.29 -4.53
CA VAL A 20 -29.07 -14.46 -5.94
C VAL A 20 -28.62 -13.16 -6.62
N ASP A 21 -28.57 -12.03 -5.90
CA ASP A 21 -28.21 -10.72 -6.45
C ASP A 21 -26.77 -10.27 -6.12
N GLU A 22 -25.86 -11.20 -5.79
CA GLU A 22 -24.45 -10.94 -6.11
C GLU A 22 -24.27 -11.31 -7.58
N ALA A 23 -24.75 -10.44 -8.47
CA ALA A 23 -24.33 -10.46 -9.86
C ALA A 23 -22.80 -10.47 -9.81
N LEU A 24 -22.20 -11.61 -10.17
CA LEU A 24 -20.75 -11.80 -10.18
C LEU A 24 -20.18 -10.67 -11.03
N ALA A 25 -19.64 -9.65 -10.37
CA ALA A 25 -18.93 -8.59 -11.06
C ALA A 25 -17.84 -9.29 -11.87
N GLY A 26 -17.80 -9.04 -13.18
CA GLY A 26 -16.75 -9.58 -14.03
C GLY A 26 -15.37 -9.20 -13.48
N PRO A 27 -14.30 -9.88 -13.93
CA PRO A 27 -12.95 -9.48 -13.55
C PRO A 27 -12.74 -7.99 -13.87
N PRO A 28 -11.94 -7.27 -13.05
CA PRO A 28 -11.68 -5.88 -13.29
C PRO A 28 -11.04 -5.69 -14.67
N ASN A 29 -11.49 -4.66 -15.39
CA ASN A 29 -10.97 -4.29 -16.69
C ASN A 29 -10.04 -3.07 -16.64
N GLU A 30 -9.99 -2.37 -15.51
CA GLU A 30 -9.07 -1.26 -15.25
C GLU A 30 -8.52 -1.33 -13.81
N GLN A 31 -7.39 -0.67 -13.57
CA GLN A 31 -6.88 -0.37 -12.25
C GLN A 31 -6.71 1.14 -12.09
N HIS A 32 -7.20 1.67 -10.98
CA HIS A 32 -7.00 3.05 -10.58
C HIS A 32 -6.11 3.07 -9.35
N THR A 33 -4.93 3.67 -9.47
CA THR A 33 -3.97 3.76 -8.37
C THR A 33 -3.75 5.22 -7.98
N LEU A 34 -3.94 5.56 -6.71
CA LEU A 34 -3.53 6.86 -6.18
C LEU A 34 -2.27 6.64 -5.33
N ILE A 35 -1.16 7.25 -5.75
CA ILE A 35 0.12 7.17 -5.07
C ILE A 35 0.23 8.37 -4.14
N VAL A 36 0.37 8.12 -2.83
CA VAL A 36 0.53 9.15 -1.80
C VAL A 36 1.93 9.06 -1.25
N VAL A 37 2.74 10.09 -1.50
CA VAL A 37 4.15 10.14 -1.08
C VAL A 37 4.33 11.15 0.06
N ASP A 38 5.00 10.72 1.12
CA ASP A 38 5.42 11.62 2.19
C ASP A 38 6.49 12.59 1.67
N GLY A 39 6.21 13.89 1.80
CA GLY A 39 7.11 14.99 1.47
C GLY A 39 7.69 15.70 2.68
N SER A 40 7.55 15.13 3.88
CA SER A 40 8.03 15.70 5.14
C SER A 40 9.55 15.80 5.21
N GLY A 41 10.06 16.56 6.18
CA GLY A 41 11.50 16.77 6.34
C GLY A 41 12.29 15.49 6.62
N SER A 42 11.69 14.49 7.28
CA SER A 42 12.34 13.20 7.57
C SER A 42 12.68 12.42 6.30
N MET A 43 11.93 12.65 5.21
CA MET A 43 12.18 12.03 3.92
C MET A 43 13.50 12.51 3.25
N ALA A 44 14.14 13.57 3.79
CA ALA A 44 15.49 13.99 3.41
C ALA A 44 16.59 13.07 3.98
N ALA A 45 16.27 12.20 4.93
CA ALA A 45 17.25 11.31 5.54
C ALA A 45 17.93 10.43 4.49
N VAL A 46 19.25 10.35 4.57
CA VAL A 46 20.10 9.60 3.63
C VAL A 46 20.24 8.17 4.11
N ARG A 47 19.96 7.24 3.21
CA ARG A 47 20.11 5.79 3.38
C ARG A 47 21.58 5.38 3.21
N THR A 48 21.91 4.15 3.60
CA THR A 48 23.26 3.60 3.46
C THR A 48 23.75 3.48 2.01
N ASP A 49 22.84 3.45 1.05
CA ASP A 49 23.11 3.47 -0.39
C ASP A 49 23.37 4.88 -0.95
N GLY A 50 23.31 5.92 -0.11
CA GLY A 50 23.53 7.32 -0.48
C GLY A 50 22.30 8.04 -1.05
N THR A 51 21.19 7.33 -1.26
CA THR A 51 19.92 7.96 -1.67
C THR A 51 19.14 8.49 -0.48
N THR A 52 18.32 9.52 -0.67
CA THR A 52 17.37 9.94 0.37
C THR A 52 16.16 9.01 0.41
N ARG A 53 15.45 8.96 1.53
CA ARG A 53 14.17 8.24 1.62
C ARG A 53 13.16 8.71 0.58
N PHE A 54 13.13 10.01 0.27
CA PHE A 54 12.29 10.54 -0.81
C PHE A 54 12.70 10.02 -2.19
N GLN A 55 14.00 9.99 -2.50
CA GLN A 55 14.48 9.43 -3.76
C GLN A 55 14.10 7.96 -3.89
N GLU A 56 14.21 7.20 -2.80
CA GLU A 56 13.79 5.81 -2.75
C GLU A 56 12.27 5.67 -2.93
N ALA A 57 11.46 6.51 -2.27
CA ALA A 57 10.01 6.52 -2.45
C ALA A 57 9.59 6.78 -3.91
N ILE A 58 10.23 7.76 -4.55
CA ILE A 58 10.01 8.05 -5.98
C ILE A 58 10.47 6.88 -6.86
N ARG A 59 11.57 6.21 -6.53
CA ARG A 59 12.03 5.01 -7.24
C ARG A 59 10.99 3.89 -7.16
N ARG A 60 10.43 3.62 -5.98
CA ARG A 60 9.37 2.60 -5.78
C ARG A 60 8.09 2.96 -6.54
N ALA A 61 7.66 4.22 -6.50
CA ALA A 61 6.53 4.68 -7.28
C ALA A 61 6.74 4.47 -8.79
N LYS A 62 7.95 4.75 -9.31
CA LYS A 62 8.27 4.49 -10.73
C LYS A 62 8.25 3.00 -11.09
N GLN A 63 8.74 2.14 -10.20
CA GLN A 63 8.66 0.68 -10.38
C GLN A 63 7.21 0.22 -10.46
N LEU A 64 6.36 0.68 -9.53
CA LEU A 64 4.93 0.39 -9.54
C LEU A 64 4.26 0.82 -10.86
N VAL A 65 4.54 2.04 -11.34
CA VAL A 65 3.95 2.57 -12.58
C VAL A 65 4.46 1.85 -13.82
N SER A 66 5.74 1.44 -13.83
CA SER A 66 6.37 0.75 -14.95
C SER A 66 6.03 -0.74 -15.00
N ALA A 67 5.47 -1.30 -13.92
CA ALA A 67 5.07 -2.70 -13.87
C ALA A 67 4.03 -2.99 -14.96
N PRO A 68 4.27 -3.96 -15.85
CA PRO A 68 3.33 -4.26 -16.90
C PRO A 68 2.14 -5.02 -16.31
N MET A 69 0.95 -4.81 -16.88
CA MET A 69 -0.29 -5.49 -16.50
C MET A 69 -1.17 -5.67 -17.73
N GLY A 70 -2.05 -6.69 -17.70
CA GLY A 70 -2.97 -7.00 -18.79
C GLY A 70 -4.20 -6.10 -18.90
N ILE A 71 -4.31 -5.08 -18.05
CA ILE A 71 -5.46 -4.17 -17.94
C ILE A 71 -5.02 -2.71 -18.01
N ASN A 72 -5.95 -1.81 -18.35
CA ASN A 72 -5.64 -0.38 -18.38
C ASN A 72 -5.38 0.14 -16.97
N ARG A 73 -4.32 0.94 -16.80
CA ARG A 73 -3.94 1.53 -15.51
C ARG A 73 -3.97 3.05 -15.58
N TYR A 74 -4.50 3.66 -14.52
CA TYR A 74 -4.50 5.12 -14.36
C TYR A 74 -3.96 5.49 -12.99
N PHE A 75 -3.14 6.54 -12.94
CA PHE A 75 -2.45 6.95 -11.73
C PHE A 75 -2.70 8.40 -11.39
N SER A 76 -2.97 8.68 -10.12
CA SER A 76 -2.94 10.01 -9.53
C SER A 76 -1.78 10.07 -8.54
N ILE A 77 -1.05 11.20 -8.49
CA ILE A 77 0.11 11.38 -7.61
C ILE A 77 -0.16 12.51 -6.64
N TRP A 78 -0.12 12.20 -5.37
CA TRP A 78 -0.29 13.13 -4.27
C TRP A 78 0.97 13.14 -3.41
N MET A 79 1.26 14.30 -2.84
CA MET A 79 2.35 14.48 -1.91
C MET A 79 1.86 15.22 -0.69
N PHE A 80 2.11 14.70 0.51
CA PHE A 80 1.65 15.32 1.74
C PHE A 80 2.81 15.87 2.55
N HIS A 81 2.65 17.08 3.07
CA HIS A 81 3.66 17.79 3.83
C HIS A 81 3.06 18.99 4.56
N GLY A 82 3.69 19.44 5.64
CA GLY A 82 3.18 20.57 6.43
C GLY A 82 1.89 20.19 7.14
N SER A 83 0.76 20.83 6.82
CA SER A 83 -0.56 20.51 7.38
C SER A 83 -1.60 20.10 6.32
N THR A 84 -1.13 19.82 5.10
CA THR A 84 -1.99 19.51 3.95
C THR A 84 -1.30 18.53 3.00
N TYR A 85 -1.96 18.25 1.88
CA TYR A 85 -1.37 17.59 0.74
C TYR A 85 -1.51 18.46 -0.52
N THR A 86 -0.69 18.14 -1.51
CA THR A 86 -0.74 18.68 -2.86
C THR A 86 -1.07 17.56 -3.84
N SER A 87 -2.12 17.73 -4.64
CA SER A 87 -2.41 16.85 -5.77
C SER A 87 -1.48 17.21 -6.93
N VAL A 88 -0.34 16.53 -7.03
CA VAL A 88 0.69 16.79 -8.05
C VAL A 88 0.17 16.48 -9.45
N GLN A 89 -0.62 15.41 -9.58
CA GLN A 89 -1.21 14.97 -10.85
C GLN A 89 -2.53 14.25 -10.58
N ALA A 90 -3.57 14.58 -11.35
CA ALA A 90 -4.82 13.82 -11.40
C ALA A 90 -4.64 12.50 -12.18
N PHE A 91 -5.65 11.62 -12.23
CA PHE A 91 -5.54 10.33 -12.94
C PHE A 91 -5.07 10.48 -14.41
N GLN A 92 -3.90 9.92 -14.72
CA GLN A 92 -3.27 9.89 -16.05
C GLN A 92 -2.73 8.50 -16.39
N ASP A 93 -2.30 8.31 -17.63
CA ASP A 93 -1.65 7.09 -18.10
C ASP A 93 -0.24 6.88 -17.48
N PRO A 94 0.34 5.67 -17.58
CA PRO A 94 1.66 5.38 -17.01
C PRO A 94 2.79 6.29 -17.52
N ALA A 95 2.81 6.64 -18.81
CA ALA A 95 3.91 7.43 -19.39
C ALA A 95 3.91 8.86 -18.85
N THR A 96 2.73 9.49 -18.80
CA THR A 96 2.56 10.82 -18.19
C THR A 96 2.90 10.79 -16.70
N THR A 97 2.55 9.70 -16.01
CA THR A 97 2.84 9.51 -14.58
C THR A 97 4.33 9.41 -14.29
N LEU A 98 5.08 8.65 -15.10
CA LEU A 98 6.54 8.55 -14.98
C LEU A 98 7.22 9.91 -15.19
N ASN A 99 6.74 10.72 -16.14
CA ASN A 99 7.25 12.07 -16.35
C ASN A 99 7.03 12.96 -15.12
N THR A 100 5.86 12.89 -14.49
CA THR A 100 5.58 13.63 -13.24
C THR A 100 6.49 13.17 -12.11
N LEU A 101 6.66 11.86 -11.90
CA LEU A 101 7.55 11.31 -10.87
C LEU A 101 9.02 11.73 -11.08
N ASN A 102 9.46 11.96 -12.32
CA ASN A 102 10.81 12.46 -12.61
C ASN A 102 11.02 13.93 -12.21
N GLN A 103 9.94 14.70 -12.04
CA GLN A 103 9.98 16.14 -11.72
C GLN A 103 9.73 16.43 -10.25
N MET A 104 9.34 15.42 -9.45
CA MET A 104 9.06 15.61 -8.03
C MET A 104 10.33 15.96 -7.25
N THR A 105 10.21 16.98 -6.40
CA THR A 105 11.24 17.43 -5.48
C THR A 105 10.70 17.42 -4.06
N LEU A 106 11.57 17.16 -3.07
CA LEU A 106 11.18 17.13 -1.67
C LEU A 106 10.77 18.53 -1.18
N PRO A 107 9.53 18.73 -0.69
CA PRO A 107 9.06 20.06 -0.27
C PRO A 107 9.42 20.40 1.19
N GLY A 108 9.62 19.41 2.08
CA GLY A 108 9.85 19.64 3.51
C GLY A 108 8.56 19.85 4.32
N GLY A 109 8.64 19.72 5.65
CA GLY A 109 7.53 19.95 6.58
C GLY A 109 7.14 18.77 7.47
N SER A 110 5.91 18.80 8.00
CA SER A 110 5.32 17.75 8.87
C SER A 110 4.50 16.73 8.08
N THR A 111 3.91 15.73 8.77
CA THR A 111 3.31 14.51 8.22
C THR A 111 1.78 14.46 8.46
N PRO A 112 0.94 15.10 7.62
CA PRO A 112 -0.53 15.07 7.74
C PRO A 112 -1.13 13.84 7.03
N LEU A 113 -0.66 12.65 7.43
CA LEU A 113 -0.99 11.35 6.84
C LEU A 113 -2.50 11.06 6.78
N ALA A 114 -3.22 11.18 7.90
CA ALA A 114 -4.63 10.86 8.01
C ALA A 114 -5.49 11.77 7.11
N HIS A 115 -5.13 13.05 7.01
CA HIS A 115 -5.74 13.98 6.06
C HIS A 115 -5.55 13.51 4.62
N ALA A 116 -4.29 13.26 4.22
CA ALA A 116 -3.96 12.88 2.86
C ALA A 116 -4.60 11.56 2.43
N VAL A 117 -4.54 10.54 3.29
CA VAL A 117 -5.12 9.21 3.02
C VAL A 117 -6.63 9.30 2.88
N CYS A 118 -7.32 10.02 3.76
CA CYS A 118 -8.77 10.03 3.73
C CYS A 118 -9.35 10.77 2.52
N ASP A 119 -8.74 11.88 2.13
CA ASP A 119 -9.16 12.61 0.95
C ASP A 119 -8.76 11.87 -0.34
N ALA A 120 -7.62 11.15 -0.32
CA ALA A 120 -7.22 10.27 -1.42
C ALA A 120 -8.25 9.16 -1.67
N VAL A 121 -8.78 8.55 -0.61
CA VAL A 121 -9.85 7.54 -0.73
C VAL A 121 -11.10 8.12 -1.39
N ASP A 122 -11.51 9.35 -1.05
CA ASP A 122 -12.66 9.98 -1.69
C ASP A 122 -12.44 10.19 -3.19
N VAL A 123 -11.28 10.72 -3.57
CA VAL A 123 -10.93 10.96 -4.98
C VAL A 123 -10.85 9.65 -5.76
N LEU A 124 -10.24 8.63 -5.16
CA LEU A 124 -10.11 7.31 -5.76
C LEU A 124 -11.47 6.62 -5.98
N LEU A 125 -12.37 6.68 -4.99
CA LEU A 125 -13.71 6.12 -5.08
C LEU A 125 -14.62 6.91 -6.04
N ALA A 126 -14.41 8.21 -6.19
CA ALA A 126 -15.17 9.05 -7.11
C ALA A 126 -14.74 8.88 -8.58
N TYR A 127 -13.47 8.52 -8.83
CA TYR A 127 -12.94 8.44 -10.19
C TYR A 127 -13.67 7.40 -11.04
N LYS A 128 -14.24 7.86 -12.17
CA LYS A 128 -15.10 7.08 -13.09
C LYS A 128 -16.28 6.36 -12.42
N LYS A 129 -16.72 6.83 -11.25
CA LYS A 129 -17.89 6.26 -10.57
C LYS A 129 -19.13 6.45 -11.42
N GLY A 130 -19.87 5.37 -11.66
CA GLY A 130 -21.13 5.39 -12.42
C GLY A 130 -20.98 5.14 -13.91
N ASP A 131 -19.77 4.96 -14.43
CA ASP A 131 -19.56 4.42 -15.77
C ASP A 131 -19.78 2.90 -15.76
N PRO A 132 -20.85 2.38 -16.39
CA PRO A 132 -21.14 0.95 -16.39
C PRO A 132 -20.12 0.11 -17.17
N ALA A 133 -19.29 0.73 -18.01
CA ALA A 133 -18.23 0.05 -18.75
C ALA A 133 -16.96 -0.16 -17.91
N VAL A 134 -16.89 0.43 -16.71
CA VAL A 134 -15.68 0.43 -15.87
C VAL A 134 -15.91 -0.44 -14.63
N VAL A 135 -15.19 -1.56 -14.57
CA VAL A 135 -15.06 -2.39 -13.37
C VAL A 135 -13.60 -2.29 -12.96
N ALA A 136 -13.31 -1.45 -11.97
CA ALA A 136 -11.93 -1.11 -11.64
C ALA A 136 -11.52 -1.50 -10.23
N THR A 137 -10.33 -2.09 -10.12
CA THR A 137 -9.64 -2.21 -8.83
C THR A 137 -9.17 -0.82 -8.39
N LYS A 138 -9.44 -0.46 -7.13
CA LYS A 138 -9.01 0.80 -6.55
C LYS A 138 -7.87 0.54 -5.58
N VAL A 139 -6.71 1.13 -5.85
CA VAL A 139 -5.50 0.94 -5.04
C VAL A 139 -5.03 2.29 -4.51
N LEU A 140 -4.81 2.37 -3.20
CA LEU A 140 -4.09 3.45 -2.56
C LEU A 140 -2.68 2.95 -2.25
N HIS A 141 -1.67 3.53 -2.88
CA HIS A 141 -0.27 3.19 -2.62
C HIS A 141 0.37 4.29 -1.77
N LEU A 142 0.54 4.02 -0.48
CA LEU A 142 1.12 4.94 0.48
C LEU A 142 2.63 4.68 0.62
N VAL A 143 3.44 5.72 0.48
CA VAL A 143 4.87 5.69 0.80
C VAL A 143 5.18 6.73 1.86
N SER A 144 5.62 6.29 3.05
CA SER A 144 5.84 7.16 4.21
C SER A 144 7.07 6.75 5.01
N ASP A 145 7.63 7.65 5.80
CA ASP A 145 8.68 7.34 6.77
C ASP A 145 8.33 7.67 8.22
N GLY A 146 7.11 8.17 8.47
CA GLY A 146 6.76 8.72 9.78
C GLY A 146 5.28 8.64 10.15
N GLU A 147 5.05 8.80 11.45
CA GLU A 147 3.73 8.87 12.08
C GLU A 147 2.99 10.15 11.71
N GLU A 148 1.66 10.06 11.77
CA GLU A 148 0.75 11.20 11.77
C GLU A 148 1.08 12.19 12.90
N ASN A 149 1.25 13.47 12.57
CA ASN A 149 1.52 14.50 13.58
C ASN A 149 0.99 15.90 13.27
N SER A 150 0.22 16.09 12.19
CA SER A 150 -0.12 17.43 11.69
C SER A 150 -1.41 17.54 10.88
N THR A 151 -2.23 16.49 10.89
CA THR A 151 -3.58 16.51 10.34
C THR A 151 -4.40 17.60 11.04
N PRO A 152 -4.96 18.57 10.29
CA PRO A 152 -5.68 19.69 10.87
C PRO A 152 -7.03 19.23 11.46
N SER A 153 -7.52 19.92 12.49
CA SER A 153 -8.77 19.57 13.17
C SER A 153 -10.02 19.64 12.29
N SER A 154 -9.93 20.29 11.13
CA SER A 154 -10.97 20.36 10.10
C SER A 154 -11.01 19.14 9.19
N ALA A 155 -9.96 18.31 9.17
CA ALA A 155 -9.90 17.13 8.31
C ALA A 155 -10.83 16.03 8.82
N GLN A 156 -11.44 15.30 7.90
CA GLN A 156 -12.44 14.27 8.20
C GLN A 156 -11.90 13.12 9.08
N CYS A 157 -10.61 12.81 8.96
CA CYS A 157 -9.93 11.78 9.72
C CYS A 157 -9.09 12.31 10.88
N TYR A 158 -9.29 13.57 11.28
CA TYR A 158 -8.68 14.09 12.49
C TYR A 158 -9.19 13.35 13.75
N GLY A 159 -8.27 13.05 14.66
CA GLY A 159 -8.52 12.43 15.95
C GLY A 159 -7.24 12.29 16.76
N PRO A 160 -7.32 11.99 18.07
CA PRO A 160 -6.15 11.60 18.84
C PRO A 160 -5.56 10.28 18.31
N PRO A 161 -4.30 9.94 18.63
CA PRO A 161 -3.79 8.60 18.41
C PRO A 161 -4.61 7.54 19.14
N SER A 162 -4.65 6.34 18.58
CA SER A 162 -5.31 5.20 19.23
C SER A 162 -4.56 4.81 20.50
N ALA A 163 -5.30 4.58 21.60
CA ALA A 163 -4.73 4.08 22.86
C ALA A 163 -4.51 2.55 22.84
N THR A 164 -4.93 1.89 21.77
CA THR A 164 -4.95 0.44 21.61
C THR A 164 -4.45 0.05 20.23
N ASP A 165 -3.86 -1.14 20.13
CA ASP A 165 -3.24 -1.62 18.89
C ASP A 165 -4.28 -2.17 17.90
N PHE A 166 -3.89 -2.24 16.63
CA PHE A 166 -4.67 -2.91 15.59
C PHE A 166 -4.89 -4.39 15.96
N PRO A 167 -6.09 -4.98 15.75
CA PRO A 167 -7.27 -4.41 15.07
C PRO A 167 -8.25 -3.63 15.97
N ASN A 168 -7.97 -3.53 17.27
CA ASN A 168 -8.89 -3.01 18.28
C ASN A 168 -8.70 -1.49 18.51
N LEU A 169 -8.72 -0.70 17.45
CA LEU A 169 -8.44 0.74 17.49
C LEU A 169 -9.46 1.51 18.34
N THR A 170 -8.98 2.51 19.09
CA THR A 170 -9.82 3.36 19.93
C THR A 170 -10.81 4.15 19.06
N PRO A 171 -12.13 4.11 19.32
CA PRO A 171 -13.11 4.86 18.54
C PRO A 171 -12.78 6.35 18.44
N ASN A 172 -12.98 6.94 17.27
CA ASN A 172 -12.64 8.33 16.93
C ASN A 172 -11.14 8.68 16.91
N SER A 173 -10.23 7.72 17.14
CA SER A 173 -8.82 7.91 16.80
C SER A 173 -8.65 8.11 15.30
N TRP A 174 -7.57 8.78 14.88
CA TRP A 174 -7.32 8.97 13.45
C TRP A 174 -7.10 7.62 12.74
N GLU A 175 -6.47 6.65 13.38
CA GLU A 175 -6.26 5.29 12.88
C GLU A 175 -7.61 4.60 12.62
N TRP A 176 -8.52 4.69 13.58
CA TRP A 176 -9.88 4.15 13.46
C TRP A 176 -10.64 4.78 12.30
N LYS A 177 -10.51 6.11 12.14
CA LYS A 177 -11.16 6.85 11.05
C LYS A 177 -10.59 6.49 9.68
N VAL A 178 -9.26 6.41 9.55
CA VAL A 178 -8.58 5.99 8.31
C VAL A 178 -9.01 4.58 7.91
N ARG A 179 -9.01 3.65 8.87
CA ARG A 179 -9.49 2.28 8.63
C ARG A 179 -10.94 2.27 8.13
N ASN A 180 -11.86 2.96 8.81
CA ASN A 180 -13.25 3.03 8.39
C ASN A 180 -13.44 3.71 7.04
N LYS A 181 -12.62 4.73 6.74
CA LYS A 181 -12.63 5.40 5.45
C LYS A 181 -12.30 4.44 4.32
N LEU A 182 -11.25 3.63 4.46
CA LEU A 182 -10.90 2.58 3.50
C LEU A 182 -12.00 1.51 3.37
N ARG A 183 -12.63 1.13 4.49
CA ARG A 183 -13.70 0.11 4.53
C ARG A 183 -15.03 0.57 3.95
N THR A 184 -15.42 1.82 4.16
CA THR A 184 -16.81 2.25 3.94
C THR A 184 -16.94 3.53 3.12
N GLY A 185 -15.82 4.17 2.79
CA GLY A 185 -15.79 5.53 2.24
C GLY A 185 -16.19 6.61 3.26
N LYS A 186 -16.42 6.26 4.53
CA LYS A 186 -16.82 7.20 5.59
C LYS A 186 -15.92 7.03 6.83
N PRO A 187 -15.32 8.10 7.36
CA PRO A 187 -14.40 8.00 8.51
C PRO A 187 -15.13 7.55 9.79
N ASP A 188 -16.37 7.98 9.98
CA ASP A 188 -17.16 7.63 11.16
C ASP A 188 -18.08 6.41 10.92
N GLY A 189 -17.93 5.73 9.79
CA GLY A 189 -18.76 4.58 9.41
C GLY A 189 -18.29 3.29 10.07
N SER A 190 -19.07 2.73 10.99
CA SER A 190 -18.86 1.37 11.50
C SER A 190 -19.73 0.37 10.71
N GLY A 191 -19.13 -0.38 9.78
CA GLY A 191 -19.86 -1.39 9.03
C GLY A 191 -18.95 -2.45 8.40
N ALA A 192 -19.46 -3.67 8.26
CA ALA A 192 -18.80 -4.77 7.57
C ALA A 192 -18.92 -4.67 6.04
N GLY A 193 -18.87 -3.45 5.50
CA GLY A 193 -18.86 -3.23 4.05
C GLY A 193 -17.67 -3.93 3.41
N GLY A 194 -17.80 -4.27 2.12
CA GLY A 194 -16.66 -4.72 1.32
C GLY A 194 -15.53 -3.69 1.37
N LEU A 195 -14.32 -4.10 1.02
CA LEU A 195 -13.14 -3.25 1.03
C LEU A 195 -12.95 -2.68 -0.38
N PRO A 196 -13.56 -1.53 -0.72
CA PRO A 196 -13.52 -1.04 -2.10
C PRO A 196 -12.14 -0.54 -2.50
N VAL A 197 -11.23 -0.31 -1.53
CA VAL A 197 -9.88 0.20 -1.75
C VAL A 197 -8.87 -0.76 -1.11
N VAL A 198 -7.94 -1.22 -1.93
CA VAL A 198 -6.74 -1.95 -1.51
C VAL A 198 -5.69 -0.93 -1.05
N LEU A 199 -5.08 -1.15 0.12
CA LEU A 199 -4.01 -0.30 0.64
C LEU A 199 -2.66 -1.02 0.54
N ASP A 200 -1.83 -0.55 -0.38
CA ASP A 200 -0.41 -0.89 -0.42
C ASP A 200 0.39 0.14 0.38
N VAL A 201 1.31 -0.34 1.21
CA VAL A 201 2.15 0.52 2.04
C VAL A 201 3.62 0.18 1.83
N THR A 202 4.42 1.21 1.58
CA THR A 202 5.87 1.17 1.71
C THR A 202 6.29 2.11 2.84
N VAL A 203 6.89 1.56 3.89
CA VAL A 203 7.45 2.35 5.00
C VAL A 203 8.96 2.40 4.89
N LEU A 204 9.54 3.60 4.88
CA LEU A 204 10.97 3.79 5.03
C LEU A 204 11.30 4.06 6.49
N ASN A 205 12.29 3.38 7.07
CA ASN A 205 12.64 3.62 8.47
C ASN A 205 14.15 3.60 8.71
N GLY A 206 14.63 4.47 9.59
CA GLY A 206 16.07 4.65 9.83
C GLY A 206 16.53 4.38 11.25
N TYR A 207 15.75 3.63 12.02
CA TYR A 207 16.10 3.36 13.41
C TYR A 207 17.24 2.36 13.47
N VAL A 208 18.46 2.88 13.39
CA VAL A 208 19.64 2.21 13.90
C VAL A 208 19.50 2.24 15.43
N SER A 209 19.03 1.14 16.01
CA SER A 209 19.27 0.91 17.44
C SER A 209 20.71 0.46 17.59
N PHE A 210 21.56 1.29 18.21
CA PHE A 210 22.86 0.79 18.64
C PHE A 210 22.64 -0.18 19.80
N ALA A 211 23.22 -1.36 19.71
CA ALA A 211 23.16 -2.34 20.80
C ALA A 211 23.68 -1.69 22.09
N GLY A 212 22.82 -1.58 23.11
CA GLY A 212 23.16 -1.00 24.41
C GLY A 212 22.73 0.46 24.63
N THR A 213 22.25 1.18 23.62
CA THR A 213 21.59 2.48 23.81
C THR A 213 20.09 2.32 23.59
N GLY A 214 19.29 2.36 24.66
CA GLY A 214 17.82 2.28 24.58
C GLY A 214 17.15 3.50 23.93
N SER A 215 17.87 4.28 23.12
CA SER A 215 17.40 5.53 22.51
C SER A 215 17.75 5.55 21.02
N SER A 216 16.79 5.94 20.20
CA SER A 216 16.98 6.18 18.76
C SER A 216 17.88 7.39 18.54
N VAL A 217 18.52 7.46 17.37
CA VAL A 217 19.20 8.67 16.90
C VAL A 217 18.17 9.81 16.86
N PRO A 218 18.45 10.98 17.45
CA PRO A 218 17.49 12.07 17.47
C PRO A 218 17.18 12.55 16.05
N GLU A 219 15.89 12.67 15.73
CA GLU A 219 15.44 13.34 14.51
C GLU A 219 15.46 14.85 14.71
N PHE A 220 15.89 15.58 13.69
CA PHE A 220 15.88 17.05 13.68
C PHE A 220 14.89 17.54 12.64
N SER A 221 14.10 18.56 12.99
CA SER A 221 13.20 19.24 12.08
C SER A 221 14.00 19.99 11.00
N GLU A 222 13.31 20.48 9.97
CA GLU A 222 13.90 21.35 8.93
C GLU A 222 14.59 22.60 9.53
N LYS A 223 14.15 23.04 10.71
CA LYS A 223 14.74 24.17 11.45
C LYS A 223 15.93 23.76 12.32
N GLY A 224 16.36 22.50 12.29
CA GLY A 224 17.40 21.95 13.15
C GLY A 224 16.96 21.75 14.60
N GLU A 225 15.65 21.73 14.87
CA GLU A 225 15.12 21.53 16.22
C GLU A 225 14.97 20.03 16.49
N LEU A 226 15.32 19.58 17.69
CA LEU A 226 15.07 18.20 18.12
C LEU A 226 13.57 17.89 18.03
N VAL A 227 13.21 16.96 17.15
CA VAL A 227 11.89 16.34 17.18
C VAL A 227 11.87 15.46 18.43
N ALA A 228 10.82 15.59 19.25
CA ALA A 228 10.68 14.80 20.47
C ALA A 228 10.93 13.32 20.15
N SER A 229 11.85 12.69 20.90
CA SER A 229 12.23 11.30 20.68
C SER A 229 10.97 10.45 20.71
N ARG A 230 10.64 9.84 19.56
CA ARG A 230 9.52 8.90 19.50
C ARG A 230 9.87 7.69 20.36
N SER A 231 8.90 7.20 21.12
CA SER A 231 9.09 5.96 21.84
C SER A 231 9.11 4.82 20.83
N VAL A 232 9.95 3.81 21.04
CA VAL A 232 9.97 2.60 20.20
C VAL A 232 8.59 1.92 20.17
N ALA A 233 7.81 2.05 21.24
CA ALA A 233 6.46 1.52 21.34
C ALA A 233 5.48 2.21 20.38
N ASN A 234 5.48 3.55 20.30
CA ASN A 234 4.58 4.29 19.40
C ASN A 234 4.81 3.88 17.94
N MET A 235 6.09 3.72 17.59
CA MET A 235 6.50 3.32 16.25
C MET A 235 6.11 1.90 15.90
N ALA A 236 6.27 0.97 16.84
CA ALA A 236 5.81 -0.40 16.69
C ALA A 236 4.29 -0.45 16.45
N ASN A 237 3.53 0.38 17.17
CA ASN A 237 2.09 0.47 17.02
C ASN A 237 1.70 1.05 15.65
N PHE A 238 2.41 2.07 15.17
CA PHE A 238 2.20 2.63 13.84
C PHE A 238 2.49 1.63 12.72
N PHE A 239 3.61 0.91 12.77
CA PHE A 239 3.93 -0.13 11.80
C PHE A 239 2.95 -1.29 11.84
N SER A 240 2.56 -1.73 13.04
CA SER A 240 1.52 -2.75 13.22
C SER A 240 0.17 -2.31 12.67
N PHE A 241 -0.18 -1.03 12.81
CA PHE A 241 -1.39 -0.46 12.23
C PHE A 241 -1.35 -0.51 10.71
N LEU A 242 -0.29 -0.01 10.07
CA LEU A 242 -0.18 -0.03 8.61
C LEU A 242 -0.12 -1.45 8.05
N GLN A 243 0.65 -2.35 8.67
CA GLN A 243 0.72 -3.75 8.28
C GLN A 243 -0.64 -4.44 8.38
N GLY A 244 -1.32 -4.26 9.52
CA GLY A 244 -2.63 -4.85 9.75
C GLY A 244 -3.70 -4.30 8.81
N LEU A 245 -3.65 -3.00 8.53
CA LEU A 245 -4.59 -2.33 7.61
C LEU A 245 -4.37 -2.76 6.16
N SER A 246 -3.12 -2.82 5.69
CA SER A 246 -2.80 -3.38 4.36
C SER A 246 -3.33 -4.79 4.22
N ALA A 247 -3.02 -5.67 5.18
CA ALA A 247 -3.50 -7.05 5.19
C ALA A 247 -5.03 -7.14 5.21
N GLU A 248 -5.71 -6.31 6.02
CA GLU A 248 -7.17 -6.25 6.06
C GLU A 248 -7.75 -5.87 4.70
N THR A 249 -7.16 -4.90 3.99
CA THR A 249 -7.60 -4.46 2.66
C THR A 249 -7.19 -5.38 1.51
N GLY A 250 -6.42 -6.44 1.77
CA GLY A 250 -5.86 -7.32 0.74
C GLY A 250 -4.66 -6.72 0.00
N GLY A 251 -4.06 -5.65 0.52
CA GLY A 251 -2.87 -5.03 -0.04
C GLY A 251 -1.57 -5.55 0.57
N SER A 252 -0.46 -4.94 0.17
CA SER A 252 0.89 -5.30 0.59
C SER A 252 1.47 -4.33 1.61
N TYR A 253 2.35 -4.83 2.48
CA TYR A 253 3.14 -4.02 3.42
C TYR A 253 4.62 -4.30 3.22
N THR A 254 5.37 -3.29 2.82
CA THR A 254 6.82 -3.34 2.60
C THR A 254 7.52 -2.40 3.58
N THR A 255 8.55 -2.89 4.27
CA THR A 255 9.43 -2.05 5.07
C THR A 255 10.81 -1.97 4.43
N ILE A 256 11.33 -0.76 4.28
CA ILE A 256 12.66 -0.49 3.77
C ILE A 256 13.46 0.18 4.89
N VAL A 257 14.43 -0.56 5.44
CA VAL A 257 15.32 -0.04 6.48
C VAL A 257 16.45 0.74 5.82
N ASP A 258 16.79 1.92 6.33
CA ASP A 258 17.86 2.79 5.80
C ASP A 258 19.22 2.11 5.86
N SER A 259 19.42 1.22 6.84
CA SER A 259 20.62 0.43 7.04
C SER A 259 20.68 -0.84 6.19
N ARG A 260 19.69 -1.08 5.34
CA ARG A 260 19.63 -2.25 4.45
C ARG A 260 19.48 -1.81 3.00
N PRO A 261 20.00 -2.60 2.05
CA PRO A 261 19.67 -2.41 0.65
C PRO A 261 18.16 -2.37 0.44
N ALA A 262 17.72 -1.53 -0.50
CA ALA A 262 16.32 -1.49 -0.84
C ALA A 262 15.90 -2.77 -1.59
N PRO A 263 14.68 -3.30 -1.36
CA PRO A 263 14.16 -4.40 -2.15
C PRO A 263 14.21 -4.08 -3.65
N VAL A 264 14.53 -5.10 -4.44
CA VAL A 264 14.53 -5.02 -5.90
C VAL A 264 13.22 -5.57 -6.41
N PHE A 265 12.66 -4.93 -7.44
CA PHE A 265 11.43 -5.42 -8.04
C PHE A 265 11.75 -6.66 -8.88
N GLY A 266 11.04 -7.77 -8.69
CA GLY A 266 11.38 -9.06 -9.28
C GLY A 266 12.23 -9.98 -8.41
N ASP A 267 12.68 -9.53 -7.24
CA ASP A 267 13.33 -10.37 -6.23
C ASP A 267 12.23 -11.06 -5.40
N THR A 268 11.96 -12.31 -5.73
CA THR A 268 10.87 -13.12 -5.18
C THR A 268 11.27 -13.84 -3.88
N ASN A 269 12.56 -14.04 -3.63
CA ASN A 269 13.06 -14.75 -2.46
C ASN A 269 13.63 -13.79 -1.38
N GLN A 270 13.69 -12.49 -1.69
CA GLN A 270 14.16 -11.40 -0.84
C GLN A 270 15.64 -11.49 -0.46
N ASP A 271 16.47 -12.08 -1.32
CA ASP A 271 17.93 -12.15 -1.13
C ASP A 271 18.67 -10.89 -1.64
N TYR A 272 17.93 -9.89 -2.10
CA TYR A 272 18.40 -8.64 -2.68
C TYR A 272 19.12 -8.82 -4.01
N CYS A 273 18.90 -9.91 -4.72
CA CYS A 273 19.30 -10.13 -6.10
C CYS A 273 18.11 -10.63 -6.91
N VAL A 274 18.03 -10.23 -8.17
CA VAL A 274 17.08 -10.84 -9.12
C VAL A 274 17.86 -11.82 -9.99
N ASP A 275 17.67 -13.12 -9.78
CA ASP A 275 18.45 -14.16 -10.44
C ASP A 275 17.63 -15.37 -10.94
N ALA A 276 18.32 -16.51 -11.16
CA ALA A 276 17.70 -17.76 -11.61
C ALA A 276 16.62 -18.26 -10.67
N THR A 277 16.80 -18.02 -9.38
CA THR A 277 15.91 -18.47 -8.31
C THR A 277 14.56 -17.80 -8.48
N ASP A 278 14.57 -16.49 -8.70
CA ASP A 278 13.35 -15.71 -8.92
C ASP A 278 12.65 -16.12 -10.20
N TYR A 279 13.44 -16.25 -11.26
CA TYR A 279 12.96 -16.71 -12.55
C TYR A 279 12.26 -18.06 -12.44
N ASN A 280 12.90 -19.03 -11.76
CA ASN A 280 12.34 -20.36 -11.57
C ASN A 280 11.11 -20.33 -10.66
N LEU A 281 11.06 -19.46 -9.65
CA LEU A 281 9.86 -19.33 -8.82
C LEU A 281 8.66 -18.88 -9.64
N VAL A 282 8.82 -17.85 -10.48
CA VAL A 282 7.75 -17.38 -11.36
C VAL A 282 7.34 -18.48 -12.35
N LEU A 283 8.29 -19.14 -13.03
CA LEU A 283 7.96 -20.22 -13.96
C LEU A 283 7.25 -21.41 -13.30
N ASN A 284 7.62 -21.77 -12.07
CA ASN A 284 6.99 -22.87 -11.35
C ASN A 284 5.54 -22.55 -10.94
N ASN A 285 5.16 -21.27 -10.89
CA ASN A 285 3.81 -20.81 -10.57
C ASN A 285 3.05 -20.27 -11.78
N TYR A 286 3.67 -20.26 -12.97
CA TYR A 286 3.10 -19.64 -14.17
C TYR A 286 1.77 -20.26 -14.58
N GLY A 287 0.77 -19.41 -14.83
CA GLY A 287 -0.58 -19.77 -15.22
C GLY A 287 -1.52 -20.11 -14.05
N PHE A 288 -1.06 -20.02 -12.80
CA PHE A 288 -1.90 -20.22 -11.62
C PHE A 288 -2.36 -18.90 -11.01
N THR A 289 -3.57 -18.91 -10.46
CA THR A 289 -4.06 -17.82 -9.60
C THR A 289 -3.38 -17.87 -8.24
N VAL A 290 -3.33 -16.73 -7.55
CA VAL A 290 -2.89 -16.64 -6.15
C VAL A 290 -4.14 -16.47 -5.28
N PRO A 291 -4.57 -17.49 -4.52
CA PRO A 291 -4.08 -18.89 -4.39
C PRO A 291 -4.54 -19.83 -5.54
N PRO A 292 -3.87 -20.99 -5.79
CA PRO A 292 -2.91 -21.69 -4.91
C PRO A 292 -1.42 -21.38 -5.17
N ALA A 293 -1.08 -20.55 -6.16
CA ALA A 293 0.32 -20.18 -6.40
C ALA A 293 0.96 -19.51 -5.18
N ASN A 294 2.29 -19.55 -5.13
CA ASN A 294 3.06 -18.77 -4.17
C ASN A 294 2.84 -17.26 -4.44
N PRO A 295 2.33 -16.48 -3.47
CA PRO A 295 2.13 -15.04 -3.64
C PRO A 295 3.40 -14.26 -4.00
N ALA A 296 4.58 -14.78 -3.66
CA ALA A 296 5.86 -14.14 -4.02
C ALA A 296 6.17 -14.20 -5.53
N ALA A 297 5.47 -15.04 -6.29
CA ALA A 297 5.61 -15.14 -7.74
C ALA A 297 4.68 -14.18 -8.51
N ASP A 298 3.66 -13.62 -7.86
CA ASP A 298 2.75 -12.60 -8.39
C ASP A 298 3.32 -11.22 -8.02
N LEU A 299 4.21 -10.72 -8.86
CA LEU A 299 5.02 -9.54 -8.64
C LEU A 299 4.25 -8.25 -8.97
N ASN A 300 3.23 -8.32 -9.83
CA ASN A 300 2.37 -7.19 -10.17
C ASN A 300 1.09 -7.10 -9.32
N LEU A 301 0.83 -8.13 -8.49
CA LEU A 301 -0.28 -8.24 -7.53
C LEU A 301 -1.66 -8.27 -8.19
N ASP A 302 -1.77 -8.86 -9.38
CA ASP A 302 -3.05 -9.02 -10.08
C ASP A 302 -3.78 -10.34 -9.77
N ASN A 303 -3.22 -11.13 -8.84
CA ASN A 303 -3.66 -12.46 -8.40
C ASN A 303 -3.51 -13.56 -9.44
N VAL A 304 -2.71 -13.34 -10.50
CA VAL A 304 -2.38 -14.36 -11.49
C VAL A 304 -0.89 -14.28 -11.79
N VAL A 305 -0.18 -15.41 -11.67
CA VAL A 305 1.22 -15.46 -12.09
C VAL A 305 1.27 -15.67 -13.59
N ASP A 306 1.70 -14.68 -14.37
CA ASP A 306 1.67 -14.74 -15.82
C ASP A 306 2.90 -14.12 -16.53
N TYR A 307 2.73 -13.79 -17.80
CA TYR A 307 3.77 -13.18 -18.63
C TYR A 307 4.31 -11.88 -18.04
N TYR A 308 3.48 -11.11 -17.35
CA TYR A 308 3.86 -9.82 -16.78
C TYR A 308 4.80 -10.00 -15.58
N ASP A 309 4.56 -10.97 -14.70
CA ASP A 309 5.48 -11.31 -13.60
C ASP A 309 6.82 -11.81 -14.14
N TYR A 310 6.75 -12.66 -15.16
CA TYR A 310 7.93 -13.14 -15.85
C TYR A 310 8.77 -11.96 -16.40
N MET A 311 8.12 -10.99 -17.05
CA MET A 311 8.79 -9.81 -17.58
C MET A 311 9.40 -8.95 -16.47
N LEU A 312 8.81 -8.91 -15.28
CA LEU A 312 9.37 -8.19 -14.13
C LEU A 312 10.69 -8.80 -13.67
N VAL A 313 10.78 -10.12 -13.56
CA VAL A 313 12.05 -10.79 -13.23
C VAL A 313 13.08 -10.56 -14.33
N VAL A 314 12.72 -10.80 -15.60
CA VAL A 314 13.66 -10.68 -16.72
C VAL A 314 14.20 -9.26 -16.89
N ASN A 315 13.35 -8.24 -16.74
CA ASN A 315 13.77 -6.85 -16.88
C ASN A 315 14.65 -6.36 -15.72
N ASN A 316 14.57 -6.99 -14.55
CA ASN A 316 15.37 -6.63 -13.38
C ASN A 316 16.50 -7.61 -13.10
N GLN A 317 16.73 -8.60 -13.98
CA GLN A 317 17.75 -9.62 -13.76
C GLN A 317 19.15 -9.02 -13.54
N GLY A 318 19.85 -9.53 -12.53
CA GLY A 318 21.16 -9.05 -12.10
C GLY A 318 21.13 -7.72 -11.35
N GLN A 319 19.95 -7.15 -11.09
CA GLN A 319 19.83 -5.99 -10.23
C GLN A 319 19.77 -6.38 -8.76
N GLY A 320 20.40 -5.55 -7.93
CA GLY A 320 20.39 -5.69 -6.48
C GLY A 320 21.77 -5.83 -5.86
N SER A 321 21.88 -5.45 -4.59
CA SER A 321 23.14 -5.52 -3.85
C SER A 321 23.56 -6.95 -3.48
N GLY A 322 22.60 -7.88 -3.49
CA GLY A 322 22.84 -9.31 -3.28
C GLY A 322 23.49 -9.97 -4.50
N CYS A 323 23.41 -9.33 -5.69
CA CYS A 323 24.02 -9.86 -6.89
C CYS A 323 25.54 -9.75 -6.81
N GLY A 324 26.19 -10.87 -6.50
CA GLY A 324 27.64 -10.96 -6.56
C GLY A 324 28.17 -10.58 -7.94
N THR A 325 29.46 -10.23 -8.04
CA THR A 325 30.10 -9.77 -9.29
C THR A 325 30.13 -10.82 -10.42
N THR A 326 29.68 -12.04 -10.16
CA THR A 326 29.73 -13.19 -11.08
C THR A 326 28.37 -13.75 -11.46
N SER A 327 27.25 -13.04 -11.24
CA SER A 327 25.94 -13.49 -11.75
C SER A 327 25.85 -13.31 -13.29
N SER A 328 26.67 -14.07 -14.02
CA SER A 328 26.53 -14.18 -15.47
C SER A 328 25.42 -15.17 -15.77
N PHE A 329 24.21 -14.65 -15.99
CA PHE A 329 23.19 -15.39 -16.72
C PHE A 329 23.49 -15.30 -18.21
N VAL A 330 23.42 -16.44 -18.89
CA VAL A 330 23.51 -16.48 -20.36
C VAL A 330 22.18 -15.95 -20.89
N LYS A 331 22.22 -14.75 -21.47
CA LYS A 331 21.10 -14.18 -22.24
C LYS A 331 20.82 -15.01 -23.48
#